data_AF-A0A2P4PHB3-F1
#
_entry.id   AF-A0A2P4PHB3-F1
#
_cell.length_a   1.000
_cell.length_b   1.000
_cell.length_c   1.000
_cell.angle_alpha   90.00
_cell.angle_beta   90.00
_cell.angle_gamma   90.00
#
_symmetry.space_group_name_H-M   'P 1'
#
loop_
_entity.id
_entity.type
_entity.pdbx_description
1 polymer ?
#
loop_
_entity_poly.entity_id
_entity_poly.type
_entity_poly.pdbx_seq_one_letter_code
_entity_poly.pdbx_strand_id
1 'polypeptide(L)'
;IHSGNILSDPSWKIGDLGLSQSVNNESSDNEIYGVIPYIAPEIFKGSSFSKKADIYSLGMIMWEITTGCKPFANVKHDIHLIYKILDGERPKITDDTPKCYANLMKSCWDPDPKKRPSMKEIYLTVNDWCFNSKNDAEFKQAEAKREKLVESKKIGPEFAEKCHPEAIYTSRPLSDLISKCSSINSFSTISFGNKQDYNYISKEEELDIDIESLSSQNLTIQTFSTSLKKRSNEELNLETYDNR
;
A
#
# COMPACT_ATOMS: atom_id res chain seq x y z
N ILE A 1 -0.98 1.57 11.42
CA ILE A 1 0.08 1.90 12.42
C ILE A 1 1.07 2.92 11.82
N HIS A 2 1.78 3.73 12.60
CA HIS A 2 2.91 4.53 12.10
C HIS A 2 3.97 4.70 13.20
N SER A 3 5.16 5.17 12.83
CA SER A 3 6.30 5.33 13.74
C SER A 3 6.04 6.24 14.93
N GLY A 4 5.16 7.24 14.80
CA GLY A 4 4.71 8.07 15.93
C GLY A 4 4.02 7.29 17.06
N ASN A 5 3.56 6.06 16.80
CA ASN A 5 2.93 5.18 17.78
C ASN A 5 3.91 4.15 18.33
N ILE A 6 5.21 4.26 18.02
CA ILE A 6 6.24 3.35 18.52
C ILE A 6 7.05 4.09 19.59
N LEU A 7 6.98 3.58 20.82
CA LEU A 7 7.68 4.09 21.98
C LEU A 7 8.90 3.22 22.26
N SER A 8 9.96 3.82 22.79
CA SER A 8 11.19 3.13 23.16
C SER A 8 11.57 3.51 24.59
N ASP A 9 11.22 2.66 25.56
CA ASP A 9 11.75 2.69 26.95
C ASP A 9 11.23 1.49 27.79
N PRO A 10 12.07 0.56 28.30
CA PRO A 10 13.41 0.17 27.87
C PRO A 10 13.40 -0.77 26.65
N SER A 11 12.21 -1.05 26.11
CA SER A 11 11.96 -1.87 24.92
C SER A 11 10.98 -1.18 23.99
N TRP A 12 10.99 -1.59 22.72
CA TRP A 12 10.07 -1.08 21.71
C TRP A 12 8.64 -1.57 21.98
N LYS A 13 7.70 -0.63 22.08
CA LYS A 13 6.27 -0.91 22.33
C LYS A 13 5.40 -0.11 21.36
N ILE A 14 4.31 -0.72 20.93
CA ILE A 14 3.27 -0.03 20.18
C ILE A 14 2.33 0.62 21.20
N GLY A 15 2.14 1.92 21.08
CA GLY A 15 1.16 2.71 21.83
C GLY A 15 0.02 3.22 20.94
N ASP A 16 -0.82 4.08 21.53
CA ASP A 16 -1.90 4.78 20.84
C ASP A 16 -2.81 3.86 20.00
N LEU A 17 -3.58 3.03 20.71
CA LEU A 17 -4.59 2.13 20.15
C LEU A 17 -6.01 2.72 20.24
N GLY A 18 -6.14 4.03 20.46
CA GLY A 18 -7.44 4.70 20.66
C GLY A 18 -8.38 4.62 19.45
N LEU A 19 -7.82 4.35 18.27
CA LEU A 19 -8.56 4.13 17.02
C LEU A 19 -8.55 2.66 16.57
N SER A 20 -8.08 1.74 17.41
CA SER A 20 -8.08 0.31 17.08
C SER A 20 -9.51 -0.24 17.11
N GLN A 21 -9.83 -1.10 16.14
CA GLN A 21 -11.14 -1.72 16.03
C GLN A 21 -10.99 -3.24 16.08
N SER A 22 -12.01 -3.90 16.65
CA SER A 22 -12.12 -5.36 16.57
C SER A 22 -12.33 -5.75 15.11
N VAL A 23 -11.68 -6.83 14.67
CA VAL A 23 -11.83 -7.40 13.33
C VAL A 23 -13.29 -7.77 13.02
N ASN A 24 -14.10 -8.00 14.07
CA ASN A 24 -15.50 -8.42 13.95
C ASN A 24 -16.51 -7.28 14.13
N ASN A 25 -16.06 -6.02 14.29
CA ASN A 25 -16.96 -4.89 14.45
C ASN A 25 -17.36 -4.33 13.09
N GLU A 26 -18.63 -4.51 12.73
CA GLU A 26 -19.29 -3.73 11.68
C GLU A 26 -19.76 -2.38 12.26
N SER A 27 -18.83 -1.51 12.64
CA SER A 27 -19.24 -0.16 13.06
C SER A 27 -19.71 0.63 11.84
N SER A 28 -20.88 1.26 11.97
CA SER A 28 -21.55 2.08 10.95
C SER A 28 -20.89 3.43 10.67
N ASP A 29 -19.91 3.84 11.48
CA ASP A 29 -19.18 5.09 11.28
C ASP A 29 -18.06 4.88 10.25
N ASN A 30 -18.36 5.27 9.01
CA ASN A 30 -17.53 5.11 7.81
C ASN A 30 -16.29 6.03 7.76
N GLU A 31 -15.97 6.77 8.83
CA GLU A 31 -14.85 7.70 8.78
C GLU A 31 -13.51 6.96 8.87
N ILE A 32 -12.67 7.13 7.85
CA ILE A 32 -11.37 6.50 7.78
C ILE A 32 -10.33 7.48 8.31
N TYR A 33 -9.75 7.17 9.46
CA TYR A 33 -8.66 7.94 10.04
C TYR A 33 -7.31 7.33 9.67
N GLY A 34 -6.32 8.19 9.40
CA GLY A 34 -4.93 7.75 9.38
C GLY A 34 -3.97 8.75 8.75
N VAL A 35 -2.75 8.26 8.51
CA VAL A 35 -1.63 9.02 7.93
C VAL A 35 -1.33 8.44 6.55
N ILE A 36 -1.62 9.20 5.49
CA ILE A 36 -1.65 8.73 4.08
C ILE A 36 -0.45 7.82 3.72
N PRO A 37 0.82 8.20 3.98
CA PRO A 37 1.97 7.35 3.67
C PRO A 37 1.96 5.93 4.24
N TYR A 38 1.30 5.70 5.39
CA TYR A 38 1.27 4.40 6.06
C TYR A 38 -0.01 3.61 5.79
N ILE A 39 -0.95 4.16 5.02
CA ILE A 39 -2.23 3.51 4.70
C ILE A 39 -2.06 2.61 3.48
N ALA A 40 -2.52 1.37 3.62
CA ALA A 40 -2.42 0.38 2.56
C ALA A 40 -3.33 0.74 1.36
N PRO A 41 -2.90 0.48 0.12
CA PRO A 41 -3.60 0.92 -1.08
C PRO A 41 -5.04 0.39 -1.19
N GLU A 42 -5.33 -0.79 -0.67
CA GLU A 42 -6.67 -1.37 -0.65
C GLU A 42 -7.67 -0.59 0.22
N ILE A 43 -7.19 0.13 1.24
CA ILE A 43 -8.05 0.97 2.10
C ILE A 43 -8.57 2.17 1.34
N PHE A 44 -7.74 2.78 0.49
CA PHE A 44 -8.18 3.85 -0.41
C PHE A 44 -9.17 3.36 -1.48
N LYS A 45 -9.26 2.04 -1.70
CA LYS A 45 -10.26 1.40 -2.58
C LYS A 45 -11.53 0.98 -1.84
N GLY A 46 -11.70 1.39 -0.57
CA GLY A 46 -12.87 1.10 0.24
C GLY A 46 -12.84 -0.25 0.96
N SER A 47 -11.69 -0.93 1.02
CA SER A 47 -11.54 -2.11 1.87
C SER A 47 -11.43 -1.71 3.35
N SER A 48 -11.93 -2.57 4.24
CA SER A 48 -11.75 -2.40 5.68
C SER A 48 -10.30 -2.62 6.10
N PHE A 49 -9.90 -1.98 7.21
CA PHE A 49 -8.62 -2.26 7.84
C PHE A 49 -8.48 -3.73 8.22
N SER A 50 -7.27 -4.26 8.04
CA SER A 50 -6.99 -5.67 8.27
C SER A 50 -5.58 -5.86 8.79
N LYS A 51 -5.29 -7.06 9.31
CA LYS A 51 -3.92 -7.44 9.69
C LYS A 51 -2.92 -7.24 8.55
N LYS A 52 -3.35 -7.40 7.29
CA LYS A 52 -2.49 -7.18 6.10
C LYS A 52 -2.25 -5.70 5.82
N ALA A 53 -3.19 -4.82 6.16
CA ALA A 53 -2.98 -3.38 6.12
C ALA A 53 -1.95 -2.94 7.17
N ASP A 54 -1.96 -3.54 8.36
CA ASP A 54 -0.91 -3.30 9.36
C ASP A 54 0.48 -3.75 8.89
N ILE A 55 0.57 -4.86 8.16
CA ILE A 55 1.84 -5.29 7.53
C ILE A 55 2.35 -4.27 6.51
N TYR A 56 1.46 -3.65 5.73
CA TYR A 56 1.84 -2.57 4.82
C TYR A 56 2.43 -1.38 5.60
N SER A 57 1.75 -0.94 6.66
CA SER A 57 2.25 0.12 7.53
C SER A 57 3.63 -0.22 8.12
N LEU A 58 3.84 -1.49 8.51
CA LEU A 58 5.13 -1.97 8.99
C LEU A 58 6.22 -1.87 7.92
N GLY A 59 5.93 -2.16 6.65
CA GLY A 59 6.86 -1.96 5.54
C GLY A 59 7.33 -0.51 5.40
N MET A 60 6.43 0.46 5.60
CA MET A 60 6.76 1.88 5.60
C MET A 60 7.62 2.29 6.81
N ILE A 61 7.36 1.70 7.98
CA ILE A 61 8.21 1.89 9.18
C ILE A 61 9.59 1.27 8.98
N MET A 62 9.68 0.10 8.35
CA MET A 62 10.96 -0.52 8.00
C MET A 62 11.81 0.41 7.13
N TRP A 63 11.18 1.07 6.15
CA TRP A 63 11.87 2.06 5.31
C TRP A 63 12.32 3.28 6.11
N GLU A 64 11.48 3.78 7.02
CA GLU A 64 11.84 4.87 7.91
C GLU A 64 13.03 4.51 8.82
N ILE A 65 13.12 3.27 9.30
CA ILE A 65 14.27 2.80 10.08
C ILE A 65 15.56 2.85 9.26
N THR A 66 15.51 2.46 7.98
CA THR A 66 16.71 2.46 7.11
C THR A 66 17.20 3.86 6.77
N THR A 67 16.29 4.82 6.62
CA THR A 67 16.62 6.16 6.12
C THR A 67 16.65 7.24 7.19
N GLY A 68 16.04 6.98 8.36
CA GLY A 68 15.72 8.00 9.37
C GLY A 68 14.70 9.04 8.90
N CYS A 69 14.07 8.83 7.73
CA CYS A 69 13.20 9.79 7.07
C CYS A 69 11.75 9.33 7.09
N LYS A 70 10.81 10.29 7.12
CA LYS A 70 9.39 9.96 6.96
C LYS A 70 9.06 9.62 5.49
N PRO A 71 8.26 8.58 5.21
CA PRO A 71 7.90 8.23 3.83
C PRO A 71 7.15 9.37 3.15
N PHE A 72 7.53 9.71 1.93
CA PHE A 72 6.93 10.79 1.11
C PHE A 72 6.99 12.20 1.73
N ALA A 73 7.98 12.49 2.57
CA ALA A 73 8.10 13.78 3.26
C ALA A 73 8.23 14.99 2.33
N ASN A 74 8.75 14.78 1.12
CA ASN A 74 9.03 15.80 0.13
C ASN A 74 7.82 16.22 -0.72
N VAL A 75 6.65 15.59 -0.53
CA VAL A 75 5.44 15.87 -1.31
C VAL A 75 4.26 16.23 -0.42
N LYS A 76 3.29 16.93 -1.00
CA LYS A 76 2.01 17.21 -0.35
C LYS A 76 1.25 15.91 -0.10
N HIS A 77 0.67 15.77 1.10
CA HIS A 77 -0.18 14.64 1.43
C HIS A 77 -1.63 14.96 1.03
N ASP A 78 -1.95 14.79 -0.25
CA ASP A 78 -3.28 15.02 -0.79
C ASP A 78 -3.74 13.85 -1.68
N ILE A 79 -4.78 14.07 -2.48
CA ILE A 79 -5.34 13.08 -3.41
C ILE A 79 -4.31 12.60 -4.46
N HIS A 80 -3.37 13.46 -4.86
CA HIS A 80 -2.35 13.09 -5.87
C HIS A 80 -1.38 12.06 -5.30
N LEU A 81 -0.98 12.21 -4.04
CA LEU A 81 -0.17 11.18 -3.37
C LEU A 81 -0.92 9.85 -3.25
N ILE A 82 -2.23 9.89 -2.99
CA ILE A 82 -3.05 8.67 -2.95
C ILE A 82 -3.03 7.95 -4.30
N TYR A 83 -3.22 8.67 -5.43
CA TYR A 83 -3.13 8.07 -6.76
C TYR A 83 -1.76 7.45 -7.03
N LYS A 84 -0.69 8.18 -6.73
CA LYS A 84 0.68 7.67 -6.83
C LYS A 84 0.88 6.36 -6.05
N ILE A 85 0.38 6.29 -4.82
CA ILE A 85 0.46 5.06 -3.99
C ILE A 85 -0.34 3.91 -4.63
N LEU A 86 -1.53 4.21 -5.16
CA LEU A 86 -2.41 3.26 -5.86
C LEU A 86 -1.74 2.72 -7.14
N ASP A 87 -1.00 3.56 -7.86
CA ASP A 87 -0.22 3.22 -9.05
C ASP A 87 1.10 2.50 -8.72
N GLY A 88 1.39 2.32 -7.43
CA GLY A 88 2.54 1.55 -6.96
C GLY A 88 3.77 2.37 -6.61
N GLU A 89 3.68 3.71 -6.56
CA GLU A 89 4.78 4.55 -6.08
C GLU A 89 5.15 4.15 -4.64
N ARG A 90 6.46 4.01 -4.39
CA ARG A 90 7.04 3.67 -3.09
C ARG A 90 8.26 4.57 -2.85
N PRO A 91 8.61 4.82 -1.58
CA PRO A 91 9.83 5.55 -1.27
C PRO A 91 11.07 4.87 -1.86
N LYS A 92 12.03 5.66 -2.33
CA LYS A 92 13.27 5.15 -2.90
C LYS A 92 14.08 4.41 -1.83
N ILE A 93 14.49 3.19 -2.12
CA ILE A 93 15.39 2.43 -1.26
C ILE A 93 16.82 2.91 -1.51
N THR A 94 17.55 3.17 -0.43
CA THR A 94 18.93 3.65 -0.50
C THR A 94 19.93 2.50 -0.65
N ASP A 95 21.08 2.77 -1.27
CA ASP A 95 22.07 1.75 -1.64
C ASP A 95 22.77 1.07 -0.45
N ASP A 96 22.65 1.66 0.74
CA ASP A 96 23.10 1.12 2.03
C ASP A 96 22.07 0.20 2.69
N THR A 97 20.86 0.06 2.14
CA THR A 97 19.89 -0.90 2.69
C THR A 97 20.34 -2.34 2.35
N PRO A 98 20.49 -3.25 3.36
CA PRO A 98 20.77 -4.66 3.09
C PRO A 98 19.72 -5.26 2.16
N LYS A 99 20.12 -6.07 1.18
CA LYS A 99 19.25 -6.71 0.21
C LYS A 99 18.20 -7.61 0.87
N CYS A 100 18.56 -8.39 1.88
CA CYS A 100 17.64 -9.24 2.64
C CYS A 100 16.56 -8.42 3.36
N TYR A 101 16.95 -7.28 3.94
CA TYR A 101 16.05 -6.32 4.57
C TYR A 101 15.14 -5.66 3.53
N ALA A 102 15.71 -5.19 2.42
CA ALA A 102 14.97 -4.58 1.32
C ALA A 102 13.93 -5.54 0.72
N ASN A 103 14.25 -6.82 0.60
CA ASN A 103 13.32 -7.83 0.11
C ASN A 103 12.15 -8.06 1.07
N LEU A 104 12.39 -8.14 2.38
CA LEU A 104 11.33 -8.27 3.39
C LEU A 104 10.47 -7.00 3.44
N MET A 105 11.09 -5.83 3.44
CA MET A 105 10.39 -4.54 3.37
C MET A 105 9.50 -4.47 2.12
N LYS A 106 10.01 -4.91 0.97
CA LYS A 106 9.25 -4.95 -0.28
C LYS A 106 8.05 -5.89 -0.23
N SER A 107 8.19 -7.06 0.37
CA SER A 107 7.06 -7.97 0.52
C SER A 107 6.00 -7.44 1.49
N CYS A 108 6.40 -6.69 2.52
CA CYS A 108 5.47 -6.05 3.45
C CYS A 108 4.56 -5.01 2.78
N TRP A 109 5.06 -4.21 1.83
CA TRP A 109 4.28 -3.17 1.15
C TRP A 109 3.77 -3.52 -0.26
N ASP A 110 3.69 -4.83 -0.56
CA ASP A 110 3.18 -5.33 -1.84
C ASP A 110 1.75 -4.79 -2.09
N PRO A 111 1.43 -4.35 -3.32
CA PRO A 111 0.08 -3.88 -3.66
C PRO A 111 -1.02 -4.92 -3.38
N ASP A 112 -0.73 -6.22 -3.52
CA ASP A 112 -1.65 -7.31 -3.21
C ASP A 112 -1.51 -7.73 -1.73
N PRO A 113 -2.55 -7.52 -0.89
CA PRO A 113 -2.53 -7.91 0.51
C PRO A 113 -2.25 -9.41 0.73
N LYS A 114 -2.57 -10.27 -0.25
CA LYS A 114 -2.35 -11.72 -0.15
C LYS A 114 -0.88 -12.11 -0.28
N LYS A 115 -0.07 -11.30 -0.98
CA LYS A 115 1.37 -11.52 -1.15
C LYS A 115 2.20 -11.03 0.02
N ARG A 116 1.64 -10.18 0.87
CA ARG A 116 2.32 -9.71 2.07
C ARG A 116 2.52 -10.87 3.04
N PRO A 117 3.66 -10.95 3.75
CA PRO A 117 3.88 -11.99 4.76
C PRO A 117 2.91 -11.84 5.93
N SER A 118 2.83 -12.88 6.76
CA SER A 118 2.22 -12.83 8.08
C SER A 118 3.21 -12.27 9.10
N MET A 119 2.70 -11.72 10.21
CA MET A 119 3.56 -11.25 11.31
C MET A 119 4.47 -12.36 11.86
N LYS A 120 4.00 -13.61 11.84
CA LYS A 120 4.79 -14.78 12.26
C LYS A 120 6.00 -14.99 11.35
N GLU A 121 5.83 -14.90 10.03
CA GLU A 121 6.94 -15.04 9.08
C GLU A 121 7.96 -13.90 9.21
N ILE A 122 7.48 -12.67 9.41
CA ILE A 122 8.35 -11.51 9.67
C ILE A 122 9.15 -11.72 10.96
N TYR A 123 8.49 -12.12 12.05
CA TYR A 123 9.13 -12.39 13.33
C TYR A 123 10.23 -13.44 13.21
N LEU A 124 9.94 -14.58 12.57
CA LEU A 124 10.92 -15.65 12.37
C LEU A 124 12.11 -15.17 11.53
N THR A 125 11.85 -14.39 10.48
CA THR A 125 12.91 -13.84 9.61
C THR A 125 13.83 -12.88 10.37
N VAL A 126 13.26 -11.96 11.14
CA VAL A 126 14.04 -10.99 11.94
C VAL A 126 14.79 -11.71 13.07
N ASN A 127 14.16 -12.69 13.72
CA ASN A 127 14.79 -13.49 14.77
C ASN A 127 16.01 -14.26 14.23
N ASP A 128 15.93 -14.81 13.02
CA ASP A 128 17.06 -15.44 12.35
C ASP A 128 18.23 -14.47 12.11
N TRP A 129 17.94 -13.23 11.73
CA TRP A 129 18.98 -12.20 11.56
C TRP A 129 19.64 -11.84 12.90
N CYS A 130 18.84 -11.64 13.96
CA CYS A 130 19.33 -11.19 15.26
C CYS A 130 20.08 -12.25 16.06
N PHE A 131 19.61 -13.50 16.04
CA PHE A 131 20.10 -14.55 16.96
C PHE A 131 20.86 -15.68 16.28
N ASN A 132 20.59 -15.92 14.99
CA ASN A 132 21.25 -16.97 14.22
C ASN A 132 22.33 -16.41 13.26
N SER A 133 22.62 -15.11 13.35
CA SER A 133 23.60 -14.39 12.52
C SER A 133 23.41 -14.59 11.01
N LYS A 134 22.17 -14.84 10.58
CA LYS A 134 21.85 -15.04 9.17
C LYS A 134 22.01 -13.72 8.43
N ASN A 135 22.72 -13.74 7.29
CA ASN A 135 23.09 -12.56 6.49
C ASN A 135 23.97 -11.54 7.22
N ASP A 136 24.66 -11.90 8.31
CA ASP A 136 25.51 -10.98 9.08
C ASP A 136 26.55 -10.24 8.22
N ALA A 137 27.20 -10.93 7.28
CA ALA A 137 28.14 -10.30 6.35
C ALA A 137 27.49 -9.22 5.46
N GLU A 138 26.24 -9.43 5.07
CA GLU A 138 25.47 -8.48 4.26
C GLU A 138 25.12 -7.22 5.07
N PHE A 139 24.68 -7.40 6.32
CA PHE A 139 24.43 -6.28 7.25
C PHE A 139 25.70 -5.48 7.54
N LYS A 140 26.84 -6.14 7.78
CA LYS A 140 28.13 -5.46 7.98
C LYS A 140 28.56 -4.67 6.75
N GLN A 141 28.37 -5.23 5.55
CA GLN A 141 28.69 -4.52 4.31
C GLN A 141 27.80 -3.31 4.09
N ALA A 142 26.49 -3.45 4.35
CA ALA A 142 25.52 -2.37 4.30
C ALA A 142 25.87 -1.25 5.28
N GLU A 143 26.23 -1.60 6.51
CA GLU A 143 26.63 -0.65 7.54
C GLU A 143 27.89 0.14 7.14
N ALA A 144 28.92 -0.55 6.64
CA ALA A 144 30.13 0.11 6.15
C ALA A 144 29.87 1.04 4.94
N LYS A 145 28.83 0.76 4.13
CA LYS A 145 28.38 1.68 3.08
C LYS A 145 27.64 2.87 3.67
N ARG A 146 26.75 2.64 4.64
CA ARG A 146 25.99 3.68 5.35
C ARG A 146 26.92 4.72 5.97
N GLU A 147 27.95 4.28 6.70
CA GLU A 147 28.94 5.17 7.32
C GLU A 147 29.58 6.11 6.30
N LYS A 148 30.03 5.58 5.15
CA LYS A 148 30.60 6.39 4.05
C LYS A 148 29.60 7.37 3.44
N LEU A 149 28.34 6.98 3.32
CA LEU A 149 27.29 7.85 2.77
C LEU A 149 26.92 8.98 3.76
N VAL A 150 26.91 8.68 5.06
CA VAL A 150 26.71 9.69 6.12
C VAL A 150 27.88 10.67 6.16
N GLU A 151 29.13 10.19 6.13
CA GLU A 151 30.33 11.04 6.09
C GLU A 151 30.34 11.96 4.86
N SER A 152 29.90 11.44 3.71
CA SER A 152 29.78 12.20 2.47
C SER A 152 28.49 13.04 2.38
N LYS A 153 27.70 13.11 3.45
CA LYS A 153 26.46 13.92 3.55
C LYS A 153 25.42 13.62 2.48
N LYS A 154 25.38 12.37 2.01
CA LYS A 154 24.44 11.92 0.96
C LYS A 154 23.15 11.36 1.53
N ILE A 155 23.18 10.88 2.77
CA ILE A 155 22.05 10.30 3.48
C ILE A 155 21.98 10.85 4.91
N GLY A 156 20.78 10.86 5.47
CA GLY A 156 20.49 11.36 6.81
C GLY A 156 19.32 12.33 6.81
N PRO A 157 18.62 12.49 7.94
CA PRO A 157 17.43 13.35 8.03
C PRO A 157 17.73 14.81 7.73
N GLU A 158 18.98 15.25 7.95
CA GLU A 158 19.46 16.61 7.66
C GLU A 158 19.74 16.85 6.16
N PHE A 159 19.92 15.78 5.37
CA PHE A 159 20.15 15.83 3.92
C PHE A 159 18.99 15.24 3.12
N ALA A 160 17.94 14.78 3.80
CA ALA A 160 16.69 14.41 3.18
C ALA A 160 16.12 15.60 2.40
N GLU A 161 15.41 15.32 1.31
CA GLU A 161 14.66 16.35 0.61
C GLU A 161 13.78 17.11 1.61
N LYS A 162 13.79 18.44 1.50
CA LYS A 162 13.09 19.32 2.44
C LYS A 162 11.62 18.89 2.57
N CYS A 163 11.16 18.69 3.80
CA CYS A 163 9.77 18.35 4.05
C CYS A 163 8.83 19.37 3.41
N HIS A 164 7.87 18.89 2.65
CA HIS A 164 6.82 19.73 2.10
C HIS A 164 5.97 20.29 3.25
N PRO A 165 5.62 21.59 3.25
CA PRO A 165 4.85 22.20 4.34
C PRO A 165 3.47 21.58 4.54
N GLU A 166 2.93 20.92 3.50
CA GLU A 166 1.66 20.19 3.51
C GLU A 166 1.82 18.66 3.65
N ALA A 167 2.99 18.19 4.08
CA ALA A 167 3.18 16.81 4.50
C ALA A 167 2.66 16.64 5.94
N ILE A 168 1.67 15.76 6.13
CA ILE A 168 0.96 15.58 7.40
C ILE A 168 1.19 14.16 7.93
N TYR A 169 1.79 14.08 9.12
CA TYR A 169 2.13 12.83 9.81
C TYR A 169 1.32 12.58 11.08
N THR A 170 0.27 13.35 11.29
CA THR A 170 -0.73 13.15 12.35
C THR A 170 -1.99 12.54 11.74
N SER A 171 -2.64 11.65 12.49
CA SER A 171 -3.90 11.04 12.06
C SER A 171 -4.97 12.11 11.79
N ARG A 172 -5.73 11.95 10.68
CA ARG A 172 -6.83 12.84 10.29
C ARG A 172 -7.90 12.05 9.53
N PRO A 173 -9.14 12.55 9.42
CA PRO A 173 -10.17 11.96 8.57
C PRO A 173 -9.75 12.01 7.09
N LEU A 174 -10.11 10.97 6.34
CA LEU A 174 -9.72 10.77 4.94
C LEU A 174 -10.90 10.41 4.03
N SER A 175 -12.12 10.29 4.57
CA SER A 175 -13.33 9.98 3.79
C SER A 175 -13.52 10.90 2.58
N ASP A 176 -13.29 12.21 2.74
CA ASP A 176 -13.35 13.20 1.66
C ASP A 176 -12.32 12.99 0.54
N LEU A 177 -11.13 12.49 0.88
CA LEU A 177 -10.09 12.20 -0.12
C LEU A 177 -10.39 10.88 -0.85
N ILE A 178 -10.82 9.88 -0.10
CA ILE A 178 -11.15 8.54 -0.62
C ILE A 178 -12.39 8.59 -1.52
N SER A 179 -13.41 9.37 -1.15
CA SER A 179 -14.60 9.58 -1.97
C SER A 179 -14.24 10.20 -3.33
N LYS A 180 -13.40 11.23 -3.34
CA LYS A 180 -12.89 11.85 -4.58
C LYS A 180 -12.08 10.86 -5.43
N CYS A 181 -11.23 10.03 -4.81
CA CYS A 181 -10.50 8.98 -5.52
C CYS A 181 -11.45 8.01 -6.23
N SER A 182 -12.52 7.60 -5.54
CA SER A 182 -13.51 6.64 -6.05
C SER A 182 -14.35 7.23 -7.18
N SER A 183 -14.75 8.50 -7.07
CA SER A 183 -15.50 9.20 -8.13
C SER A 183 -14.68 9.30 -9.42
N ILE A 184 -13.41 9.69 -9.35
CA ILE A 184 -12.56 9.89 -10.53
C ILE A 184 -12.20 8.55 -11.19
N ASN A 185 -11.90 7.50 -10.42
CA ASN A 185 -11.67 6.15 -10.98
C ASN A 185 -12.92 5.60 -11.72
N SER A 186 -14.11 6.03 -11.31
CA SER A 186 -15.37 5.70 -12.00
C SER A 186 -15.55 6.50 -13.29
N PHE A 187 -14.90 7.66 -13.44
CA PHE A 187 -14.89 8.41 -14.71
C PHE A 187 -13.85 7.88 -15.71
N SER A 188 -12.71 7.36 -15.24
CA SER A 188 -11.68 6.77 -16.11
C SER A 188 -12.07 5.41 -16.72
N THR A 189 -13.15 4.78 -16.26
CA THR A 189 -13.72 3.55 -16.87
C THR A 189 -14.78 3.83 -17.93
N ILE A 190 -15.11 5.10 -18.21
CA ILE A 190 -15.87 5.46 -19.39
C ILE A 190 -14.90 5.43 -20.58
N SER A 191 -15.03 4.37 -21.39
CA SER A 191 -14.53 4.29 -22.77
C SER A 191 -14.57 5.67 -23.43
N PHE A 192 -13.43 6.10 -24.00
CA PHE A 192 -13.33 7.27 -24.86
C PHE A 192 -14.23 7.09 -26.09
N GLY A 193 -15.52 7.34 -25.93
CA GLY A 193 -16.40 7.78 -26.98
C GLY A 193 -16.15 9.27 -27.20
N ASN A 194 -15.31 9.58 -28.19
CA ASN A 194 -15.04 10.89 -28.77
C ASN A 194 -15.84 12.07 -28.17
N LYS A 195 -15.16 12.88 -27.35
CA LYS A 195 -15.32 14.33 -27.34
C LYS A 195 -14.13 14.98 -26.64
N GLN A 196 -13.56 15.95 -27.36
CA GLN A 196 -12.35 16.69 -27.09
C GLN A 196 -12.48 17.51 -25.80
N ASP A 197 -11.49 17.42 -24.91
CA ASP A 197 -10.58 18.53 -24.61
C ASP A 197 -9.62 18.16 -23.47
N TYR A 198 -8.44 18.79 -23.49
CA TYR A 198 -7.28 18.73 -22.58
C TYR A 198 -6.08 17.88 -23.03
N ASN A 199 -5.06 18.63 -23.47
CA ASN A 199 -3.75 18.23 -23.97
C ASN A 199 -2.91 17.45 -22.94
N TYR A 200 -2.55 16.21 -23.29
CA TYR A 200 -1.29 15.59 -22.88
C TYR A 200 -0.48 15.31 -24.16
N ILE A 201 0.63 16.04 -24.34
CA ILE A 201 1.60 15.77 -25.41
C ILE A 201 2.57 14.73 -24.85
N SER A 202 2.45 13.49 -25.31
CA SER A 202 3.52 12.50 -25.27
C SER A 202 4.14 12.46 -26.67
N LYS A 203 5.43 12.78 -26.77
CA LYS A 203 6.21 12.50 -27.98
C LYS A 203 6.49 11.00 -27.98
N GLU A 204 6.00 10.29 -28.99
CA GLU A 204 6.48 8.96 -29.34
C GLU A 204 6.93 8.99 -30.81
N GLU A 205 8.07 8.36 -31.07
CA GLU A 205 8.72 8.26 -32.37
C GLU A 205 7.92 7.36 -33.30
N GLU A 206 7.74 7.78 -34.56
CA GLU A 206 7.05 7.02 -35.61
C GLU A 206 7.80 5.71 -35.90
N LEU A 207 7.11 4.58 -35.73
CA LEU A 207 7.40 3.34 -36.43
C LEU A 207 6.27 3.10 -37.43
N ASP A 208 6.58 3.29 -38.72
CA ASP A 208 5.68 3.00 -39.83
C ASP A 208 5.34 1.51 -39.85
N ILE A 209 4.06 1.18 -39.62
CA ILE A 209 3.50 -0.13 -39.93
C ILE A 209 2.31 0.10 -40.85
N ASP A 210 2.51 -0.22 -42.13
CA ASP A 210 1.49 -0.22 -43.18
C ASP A 210 0.34 -1.18 -42.82
N ILE A 211 -0.85 -0.64 -42.56
CA ILE A 211 -2.09 -1.41 -42.46
C ILE A 211 -2.70 -1.51 -43.85
N GLU A 212 -2.28 -2.50 -44.61
CA GLU A 212 -3.00 -2.93 -45.81
C GLU A 212 -2.93 -4.46 -45.97
N SER A 213 -3.58 -5.18 -45.05
CA SER A 213 -4.03 -6.57 -45.26
C SER A 213 -4.66 -7.11 -43.98
N LEU A 214 -5.99 -7.14 -43.92
CA LEU A 214 -6.78 -8.28 -43.45
C LEU A 214 -8.26 -7.95 -43.61
N SER A 215 -8.71 -8.11 -44.85
CA SER A 215 -10.11 -8.34 -45.13
C SER A 215 -10.56 -9.63 -44.43
N SER A 216 -11.83 -9.63 -44.02
CA SER A 216 -12.65 -10.82 -43.78
C SER A 216 -12.39 -11.57 -42.46
N GLN A 217 -13.14 -11.20 -41.41
CA GLN A 217 -13.79 -12.16 -40.52
C GLN A 217 -14.85 -11.46 -39.66
N ASN A 218 -16.12 -11.69 -39.99
CA ASN A 218 -17.25 -11.43 -39.10
C ASN A 218 -17.12 -12.33 -37.86
N LEU A 219 -17.01 -11.75 -36.66
CA LEU A 219 -17.27 -12.47 -35.42
C LEU A 219 -18.44 -11.84 -34.66
N THR A 220 -19.54 -12.58 -34.65
CA THR A 220 -20.79 -12.34 -33.95
C THR A 220 -20.58 -12.31 -32.44
N ILE A 221 -20.94 -11.20 -31.77
CA ILE A 221 -20.98 -11.13 -30.30
C ILE A 221 -22.35 -11.61 -29.83
N GLN A 222 -22.40 -12.79 -29.18
CA GLN A 222 -23.56 -13.25 -28.43
C GLN A 222 -23.61 -12.58 -27.06
N THR A 223 -24.63 -11.75 -26.85
CA THR A 223 -25.01 -11.24 -25.52
C THR A 223 -25.73 -12.33 -24.73
N PHE A 224 -25.15 -12.82 -23.65
CA PHE A 224 -25.87 -13.65 -22.66
C PHE A 224 -26.58 -12.76 -21.65
N SER A 225 -27.90 -12.66 -21.78
CA SER A 225 -28.81 -12.20 -20.73
C SER A 225 -29.20 -13.39 -19.84
N THR A 226 -28.86 -13.35 -18.54
CA THR A 226 -29.45 -14.29 -17.57
C THR A 226 -30.37 -13.54 -16.61
N SER A 227 -31.64 -13.94 -16.72
CA SER A 227 -32.81 -13.47 -15.98
C SER A 227 -32.79 -13.92 -14.53
N LEU A 228 -33.25 -13.01 -13.66
CA LEU A 228 -33.80 -13.26 -12.33
C LEU A 228 -34.80 -14.43 -12.36
N LYS A 229 -34.70 -15.35 -11.38
CA LYS A 229 -35.80 -16.20 -10.92
C LYS A 229 -35.85 -16.20 -9.39
N LYS A 230 -36.94 -15.62 -8.86
CA LYS A 230 -37.46 -15.88 -7.51
C LYS A 230 -37.92 -17.34 -7.40
N ARG A 231 -37.70 -17.96 -6.24
CA ARG A 231 -38.66 -18.88 -5.62
C ARG A 231 -38.49 -18.85 -4.10
N SER A 232 -39.62 -18.77 -3.43
CA SER A 232 -39.84 -18.54 -2.00
C SER A 232 -39.87 -19.83 -1.18
N ASN A 233 -39.51 -19.66 0.09
CA ASN A 233 -39.71 -20.43 1.33
C ASN A 233 -40.61 -21.68 1.32
N GLU A 234 -40.14 -22.72 2.03
CA GLU A 234 -40.90 -23.47 3.02
C GLU A 234 -39.97 -23.87 4.18
N GLU A 235 -40.55 -23.96 5.37
CA GLU A 235 -39.98 -23.82 6.70
C GLU A 235 -40.09 -25.15 7.49
N LEU A 236 -39.43 -25.24 8.66
CA LEU A 236 -39.62 -26.20 9.79
C LEU A 236 -38.92 -27.59 9.65
N ASN A 237 -38.21 -28.21 10.61
CA ASN A 237 -37.97 -28.11 12.07
C ASN A 237 -36.57 -28.72 12.37
N LEU A 238 -35.68 -28.20 13.23
CA LEU A 238 -35.59 -28.31 14.70
C LEU A 238 -35.52 -29.75 15.28
N GLU A 239 -34.34 -30.14 15.79
CA GLU A 239 -34.05 -30.84 17.07
C GLU A 239 -32.54 -31.26 17.09
N THR A 240 -31.67 -30.55 17.82
CA THR A 240 -31.18 -30.77 19.22
C THR A 240 -30.16 -31.91 19.42
N TYR A 241 -29.02 -31.53 20.03
CA TYR A 241 -28.15 -32.25 20.99
C TYR A 241 -27.94 -33.77 20.81
N ASP A 242 -26.68 -34.26 20.75
CA ASP A 242 -25.81 -34.53 21.90
C ASP A 242 -24.50 -35.29 21.54
N ASN A 243 -23.43 -34.97 22.28
CA ASN A 243 -22.29 -35.80 22.75
C ASN A 243 -21.57 -36.85 21.84
N ARG A 244 -20.31 -36.58 21.49
CA ARG A 244 -19.10 -37.16 22.15
C ARG A 244 -17.79 -36.61 21.58
#